data_AF-G7WLI7-F1
#
_entry.id   AF-G7WLI7-F1
#
_cell.length_a   1.000
_cell.length_b   1.000
_cell.length_c   1.000
_cell.angle_alpha   90.00
_cell.angle_beta   90.00
_cell.angle_gamma   90.00
#
_symmetry.space_group_name_H-M   'P 1'
#
loop_
_entity.id
_entity.type
_entity.pdbx_description
1 polymer ?
#
loop_
_entity_poly.entity_id
_entity_poly.type
_entity_poly.pdbx_seq_one_letter_code
_entity_poly.pdbx_strand_id
1 'polypeptide(L)'
;MGGDEAGRPRPGIMPASAWRQSCRQGWVGEPSATRQIHLSSPPNIESPMDAELKEALLERCREMEIPLVGVAAADRWADPPFEPWVPGEFWPQAIYPETRSVVVIGLPISLPALETSPSVWYRELYRTVNILLDQYTYRIANFLNDRGFPSAFVPRDGYADVEALLKNPVAFFSHRHAAYLAGLGSFGVNNVLLTRKFGPRVRFGSVFTAAELPPDPVMEEDLCTRCMRCVQLCPAGALDDRDYPAGITDKSACTAYSASLAKRGVSPCGVCIKVCPVGEDRELYGRRDPSIYARGDGREDLRRGWEHVQSYGGR
;
A
#
# COMPACT_ATOMS: atom_id res chain seq x y z
N MET A 1 40.79 38.42 25.51
CA MET A 1 39.64 38.02 26.34
C MET A 1 38.43 38.07 25.42
N GLY A 2 38.04 37.02 24.70
CA GLY A 2 38.00 35.60 25.06
C GLY A 2 36.54 35.28 25.41
N GLY A 3 35.81 34.65 24.49
CA GLY A 3 34.40 34.30 24.64
C GLY A 3 33.79 33.80 23.34
N ASP A 4 34.29 32.65 22.87
CA ASP A 4 33.72 31.86 21.77
C ASP A 4 32.36 31.26 22.19
N GLU A 5 31.29 31.55 21.44
CA GLU A 5 30.07 30.74 21.48
C GLU A 5 30.15 29.66 20.39
N ALA A 6 30.36 28.43 20.86
CA ALA A 6 30.50 27.23 20.07
C ALA A 6 29.25 26.93 19.23
N GLY A 7 29.48 26.67 17.94
CA GLY A 7 28.48 26.22 16.99
C GLY A 7 27.84 24.88 17.38
N ARG A 8 26.51 24.84 17.35
CA ARG A 8 25.74 23.59 17.45
C ARG A 8 26.04 22.70 16.24
N PRO A 9 26.24 21.38 16.41
CA PRO A 9 26.44 20.48 15.29
C PRO A 9 25.15 20.32 14.49
N ARG A 10 25.24 20.48 13.16
CA ARG A 10 24.19 20.07 12.22
C ARG A 10 24.07 18.54 12.28
N PRO A 11 22.86 17.95 12.22
CA PRO A 11 22.72 16.49 12.15
C PRO A 11 23.46 15.98 10.91
N GLY A 12 24.48 15.16 11.14
CA GLY A 12 25.29 14.57 10.07
C GLY A 12 24.44 13.63 9.24
N ILE A 13 24.42 13.86 7.93
CA ILE A 13 23.92 12.90 6.95
C ILE A 13 24.84 11.67 7.03
N MET A 14 24.28 10.52 7.45
CA MET A 14 25.04 9.28 7.50
C MET A 14 25.57 8.89 6.10
N PRO A 15 26.81 8.38 5.99
CA PRO A 15 27.39 8.00 4.71
C PRO A 15 26.68 6.79 4.09
N ALA A 16 26.53 6.81 2.76
CA ALA A 16 25.82 5.82 1.95
C ALA A 16 26.33 4.37 2.04
N SER A 17 27.45 4.12 2.72
CA SER A 17 28.03 2.79 2.93
C SER A 17 27.33 1.99 4.04
N ALA A 18 26.76 2.65 5.07
CA ALA A 18 26.01 1.98 6.14
C ALA A 18 24.64 1.42 5.68
N TRP A 19 24.11 1.94 4.56
CA TRP A 19 22.79 1.61 4.03
C TRP A 19 22.74 0.30 3.21
N ARG A 20 23.88 -0.17 2.66
CA ARG A 20 23.89 -1.37 1.80
C ARG A 20 23.65 -2.68 2.56
N GLN A 21 23.81 -2.68 3.87
CA GLN A 21 23.59 -3.86 4.72
C GLN A 21 22.14 -3.99 5.21
N SER A 22 21.42 -2.89 5.49
CA SER A 22 20.04 -2.98 6.00
C SER A 22 19.01 -3.37 4.94
N CYS A 23 19.24 -3.03 3.65
CA CYS A 23 18.36 -3.46 2.56
C CYS A 23 18.34 -4.98 2.32
N ARG A 24 19.33 -5.75 2.81
CA ARG A 24 19.36 -7.22 2.70
C ARG A 24 18.80 -7.95 3.92
N GLN A 25 18.59 -7.28 5.05
CA GLN A 25 18.31 -7.95 6.33
C GLN A 25 16.92 -7.65 6.92
N GLY A 26 16.04 -6.96 6.20
CA GLY A 26 14.84 -6.44 6.83
C GLY A 26 15.20 -5.36 7.85
N TRP A 27 14.19 -4.63 8.30
CA TRP A 27 14.38 -3.54 9.24
C TRP A 27 14.84 -4.09 10.59
N VAL A 28 16.14 -4.03 10.87
CA VAL A 28 16.69 -4.26 12.20
C VAL A 28 17.46 -3.00 12.58
N GLY A 29 16.74 -2.06 13.19
CA GLY A 29 17.32 -0.87 13.84
C GLY A 29 17.21 -1.02 15.35
N GLU A 30 18.29 -0.74 16.07
CA GLU A 30 18.28 -0.69 17.54
C GLU A 30 17.39 0.47 18.05
N PRO A 31 16.72 0.32 19.21
CA PRO A 31 15.79 1.33 19.70
C PRO A 31 16.55 2.57 20.18
N SER A 32 16.40 3.70 19.48
CA SER A 32 16.81 4.99 20.03
C SER A 32 15.75 5.43 21.05
N ALA A 33 16.18 5.77 22.27
CA ALA A 33 15.30 6.11 23.38
C ALA A 33 14.44 7.35 23.10
N THR A 34 13.18 7.14 22.71
CA THR A 34 12.17 8.19 22.61
C THR A 34 11.67 8.53 24.01
N ARG A 35 11.79 9.80 24.41
CA ARG A 35 11.19 10.33 25.64
C ARG A 35 9.67 10.05 25.63
N GLN A 36 9.20 9.23 26.57
CA GLN A 36 7.79 9.05 26.84
C GLN A 36 7.20 10.37 27.35
N ILE A 37 6.34 10.98 26.54
CA ILE A 37 5.41 12.01 27.00
C ILE A 37 4.14 11.25 27.38
N HIS A 38 3.93 11.02 28.68
CA HIS A 38 2.70 10.44 29.20
C HIS A 38 1.58 11.47 29.07
N LEU A 39 0.78 11.36 28.00
CA LEU A 39 -0.55 11.94 27.92
C LEU A 39 -1.53 10.80 28.22
N SER A 40 -2.03 10.74 29.46
CA SER A 40 -3.12 9.85 29.82
C SER A 40 -4.39 10.34 29.14
N SER A 41 -4.77 9.73 28.02
CA SER A 41 -6.08 9.95 27.41
C SER A 41 -7.17 9.25 28.24
N PRO A 42 -8.30 9.92 28.53
CA PRO A 42 -9.44 9.28 29.18
C PRO A 42 -10.08 8.24 28.23
N PRO A 43 -10.87 7.28 28.75
CA PRO A 43 -11.50 6.26 27.93
C PRO A 43 -12.40 6.89 26.86
N ASN A 44 -12.23 6.40 25.63
CA ASN A 44 -12.85 6.90 24.40
C ASN A 44 -14.36 6.64 24.44
N ILE A 45 -15.14 7.62 24.90
CA ILE A 45 -16.59 7.63 24.71
C ILE A 45 -16.81 8.29 23.35
N GLU A 46 -17.11 7.48 22.33
CA GLU A 46 -17.45 7.96 20.98
C GLU A 46 -18.46 9.10 21.07
N SER A 47 -18.10 10.28 20.56
CA SER A 47 -19.03 11.40 20.56
C SER A 47 -20.05 11.21 19.42
N PRO A 48 -21.34 11.55 19.62
CA PRO A 48 -22.35 11.47 18.56
C PRO A 48 -21.97 12.20 17.27
N MET A 49 -21.20 13.31 17.40
CA MET A 49 -20.73 14.10 16.27
C MET A 49 -19.70 13.37 15.39
N ASP A 50 -18.84 12.54 16.00
CA ASP A 50 -17.80 11.81 15.25
C ASP A 50 -18.40 10.69 14.41
N ALA A 51 -19.44 10.03 14.93
CA ALA A 51 -20.21 9.03 14.20
C ALA A 51 -20.97 9.65 13.02
N GLU A 52 -21.61 10.80 13.22
CA GLU A 52 -22.29 11.55 12.15
C GLU A 52 -21.30 11.99 11.04
N LEU A 53 -20.11 12.47 11.43
CA LEU A 53 -19.08 12.86 10.47
C LEU A 53 -18.58 11.67 9.64
N LYS A 54 -18.35 10.51 10.29
CA LYS A 54 -17.97 9.29 9.58
C LYS A 54 -19.06 8.85 8.60
N GLU A 55 -20.34 8.88 8.99
CA GLU A 55 -21.42 8.52 8.06
C GLU A 55 -21.47 9.46 6.85
N ALA A 56 -21.34 10.78 7.07
CA ALA A 56 -21.30 11.76 5.99
C ALA A 56 -20.09 11.54 5.05
N LEU A 57 -18.93 11.16 5.61
CA LEU A 57 -17.74 10.77 4.83
C LEU A 57 -18.01 9.53 3.98
N LEU A 58 -18.65 8.49 4.56
CA LEU A 58 -18.98 7.26 3.85
C LEU A 58 -20.00 7.51 2.74
N GLU A 59 -21.02 8.32 2.99
CA GLU A 59 -21.97 8.77 1.97
C GLU A 59 -21.25 9.49 0.82
N ARG A 60 -20.34 10.43 1.15
CA ARG A 60 -19.54 11.11 0.14
C ARG A 60 -18.70 10.15 -0.70
N CYS A 61 -18.16 9.09 -0.10
CA CYS A 61 -17.43 8.06 -0.84
C CYS A 61 -18.35 7.22 -1.74
N ARG A 62 -19.57 6.91 -1.29
CA ARG A 62 -20.60 6.22 -2.10
C ARG A 62 -20.99 7.04 -3.32
N GLU A 63 -21.19 8.36 -3.17
CA GLU A 63 -21.45 9.28 -4.29
C GLU A 63 -20.32 9.31 -5.33
N MET A 64 -19.08 9.06 -4.90
CA MET A 64 -17.91 8.97 -5.77
C MET A 64 -17.64 7.55 -6.30
N GLU A 65 -18.56 6.61 -6.02
CA GLU A 65 -18.49 5.20 -6.44
C GLU A 65 -17.22 4.47 -5.94
N ILE A 66 -16.70 4.89 -4.78
CA ILE A 66 -15.50 4.28 -4.19
C ILE A 66 -15.91 2.93 -3.55
N PRO A 67 -15.35 1.80 -4.01
CA PRO A 67 -15.85 0.48 -3.61
C PRO A 67 -15.29 -0.03 -2.29
N LEU A 68 -14.21 0.56 -1.79
CA LEU A 68 -13.59 0.20 -0.51
C LEU A 68 -13.22 1.47 0.24
N VAL A 69 -13.69 1.58 1.48
CA VAL A 69 -13.37 2.67 2.41
C VAL A 69 -13.21 2.06 3.79
N GLY A 70 -12.19 2.49 4.52
CA GLY A 70 -11.99 2.13 5.92
C GLY A 70 -11.30 3.25 6.69
N VAL A 71 -11.44 3.23 8.00
CA VAL A 71 -10.88 4.23 8.92
C VAL A 71 -10.01 3.52 9.96
N ALA A 72 -8.77 3.98 10.10
CA ALA A 72 -7.89 3.57 11.19
C ALA A 72 -7.67 4.75 12.15
N ALA A 73 -7.73 4.50 13.46
CA ALA A 73 -7.23 5.45 14.44
C ALA A 73 -5.70 5.54 14.31
N ALA A 74 -5.14 6.75 14.43
CA ALA A 74 -3.72 6.97 14.18
C ALA A 74 -2.83 6.36 15.28
N ASP A 75 -3.35 6.21 16.50
CA ASP A 75 -2.65 5.57 17.62
C ASP A 75 -2.34 4.08 17.39
N ARG A 76 -3.09 3.40 16.51
CA ARG A 76 -2.85 1.99 16.14
C ARG A 76 -1.46 1.72 15.59
N TRP A 77 -0.75 2.73 15.06
CA TRP A 77 0.63 2.55 14.62
C TRP A 77 1.61 2.30 15.77
N ALA A 78 1.28 2.79 16.97
CA ALA A 78 2.08 2.64 18.18
C ALA A 78 1.84 1.32 18.93
N ASP A 79 0.85 0.53 18.52
CA ASP A 79 0.55 -0.81 19.03
C ASP A 79 0.72 -1.85 17.91
N PRO A 80 1.96 -2.29 17.63
CA PRO A 80 2.26 -3.09 16.46
C PRO A 80 1.58 -4.48 16.53
N PRO A 81 0.79 -4.87 15.53
CA PRO A 81 0.11 -6.17 15.49
C PRO A 81 1.07 -7.34 15.23
N PHE A 82 2.26 -7.08 14.70
CA PHE A 82 3.31 -8.06 14.42
C PHE A 82 4.67 -7.38 14.24
N GLU A 83 5.75 -8.16 14.31
CA GLU A 83 7.13 -7.70 14.08
C GLU A 83 7.79 -8.49 12.92
N PRO A 84 8.65 -7.86 12.09
CA PRO A 84 9.02 -6.44 12.11
C PRO A 84 7.87 -5.50 11.69
N TRP A 85 7.77 -4.35 12.35
CA TRP A 85 6.75 -3.33 12.10
C TRP A 85 7.26 -2.09 11.32
N VAL A 86 6.32 -1.22 10.95
CA VAL A 86 6.60 0.08 10.32
C VAL A 86 7.33 0.98 11.35
N PRO A 87 8.52 1.53 11.03
CA PRO A 87 9.24 2.39 11.95
C PRO A 87 8.50 3.69 12.29
N GLY A 88 8.77 4.23 13.47
CA GLY A 88 8.08 5.39 14.06
C GLY A 88 8.02 6.63 13.16
N GLU A 89 9.09 6.89 12.41
CA GLU A 89 9.19 8.05 11.52
C GLU A 89 8.26 7.97 10.28
N PHE A 90 7.69 6.79 9.99
CA PHE A 90 6.73 6.57 8.92
C PHE A 90 5.27 6.54 9.43
N TRP A 91 5.05 6.78 10.72
CA TRP A 91 3.71 6.81 11.31
C TRP A 91 2.98 8.10 10.92
N PRO A 92 1.63 8.09 10.87
CA PRO A 92 0.86 9.27 10.49
C PRO A 92 1.23 10.52 11.32
N GLN A 93 1.35 10.39 12.65
CA GLN A 93 1.67 11.51 13.54
C GLN A 93 3.13 11.97 13.45
N ALA A 94 4.04 11.18 12.88
CA ALA A 94 5.40 11.64 12.59
C ALA A 94 5.46 12.51 11.33
N ILE A 95 4.52 12.30 10.39
CA ILE A 95 4.44 13.01 9.11
C ILE A 95 3.54 14.25 9.23
N TYR A 96 2.38 14.10 9.86
CA TYR A 96 1.43 15.17 10.16
C TYR A 96 0.95 15.03 11.63
N PRO A 97 1.57 15.76 12.58
CA PRO A 97 1.38 15.57 14.02
C PRO A 97 -0.07 15.64 14.53
N GLU A 98 -0.93 16.41 13.86
CA GLU A 98 -2.33 16.59 14.21
C GLU A 98 -3.21 15.40 13.82
N THR A 99 -2.66 14.41 13.10
CA THR A 99 -3.44 13.26 12.62
C THR A 99 -4.02 12.45 13.78
N ARG A 100 -5.35 12.34 13.81
CA ARG A 100 -6.12 11.50 14.73
C ARG A 100 -6.67 10.25 14.05
N SER A 101 -7.02 10.37 12.78
CA SER A 101 -7.51 9.25 11.97
C SER A 101 -6.86 9.22 10.60
N VAL A 102 -6.77 8.03 10.03
CA VAL A 102 -6.37 7.78 8.65
C VAL A 102 -7.55 7.17 7.91
N VAL A 103 -8.10 7.91 6.95
CA VAL A 103 -9.11 7.37 6.01
C VAL A 103 -8.39 6.70 4.87
N VAL A 104 -8.77 5.47 4.52
CA VAL A 104 -8.17 4.68 3.46
C VAL A 104 -9.22 4.31 2.44
N ILE A 105 -8.94 4.56 1.17
CA ILE A 105 -9.79 4.13 0.05
C ILE A 105 -9.06 3.11 -0.82
N GLY A 106 -9.82 2.20 -1.44
CA GLY A 106 -9.29 1.21 -2.37
C GLY A 106 -10.02 1.23 -3.71
N LEU A 107 -9.27 1.30 -4.81
CA LEU A 107 -9.80 1.16 -6.17
C LEU A 107 -9.32 -0.14 -6.81
N PRO A 108 -10.22 -0.94 -7.42
CA PRO A 108 -9.86 -2.22 -8.00
C PRO A 108 -9.12 -2.07 -9.33
N ILE A 109 -8.20 -3.00 -9.57
CA ILE A 109 -7.58 -3.22 -10.88
C ILE A 109 -8.38 -4.31 -11.59
N SER A 110 -8.97 -3.98 -12.73
CA SER A 110 -9.74 -4.95 -13.51
C SER A 110 -8.87 -6.09 -14.02
N LEU A 111 -9.34 -7.31 -13.76
CA LEU A 111 -8.58 -8.53 -13.99
C LEU A 111 -8.19 -8.71 -15.47
N PRO A 112 -9.06 -8.50 -16.48
CA PRO A 112 -8.67 -8.71 -17.88
C PRO A 112 -7.48 -7.87 -18.35
N ALA A 113 -7.39 -6.60 -17.93
CA ALA A 113 -6.25 -5.75 -18.25
C ALA A 113 -4.99 -6.22 -17.52
N LEU A 114 -5.09 -6.50 -16.22
CA LEU A 114 -4.00 -7.04 -15.41
C LEU A 114 -3.47 -8.38 -15.94
N GLU A 115 -4.33 -9.23 -16.48
CA GLU A 115 -3.94 -10.52 -17.04
C GLU A 115 -3.00 -10.38 -18.24
N THR A 116 -3.01 -9.24 -18.93
CA THR A 116 -2.05 -8.97 -20.00
C THR A 116 -0.67 -8.54 -19.50
N SER A 117 -0.49 -8.37 -18.18
CA SER A 117 0.77 -7.96 -17.58
C SER A 117 1.98 -8.83 -17.98
N PRO A 118 3.16 -8.22 -18.22
CA PRO A 118 3.37 -6.77 -18.37
C PRO A 118 2.90 -6.31 -19.76
N SER A 119 2.15 -5.21 -19.83
CA SER A 119 1.65 -4.66 -21.11
C SER A 119 1.33 -3.17 -21.00
N VAL A 120 1.12 -2.53 -22.16
CA VAL A 120 0.63 -1.16 -22.22
C VAL A 120 -0.79 -1.03 -21.69
N TRP A 121 -1.68 -2.00 -21.94
CA TRP A 121 -3.06 -1.92 -21.43
C TRP A 121 -3.08 -1.90 -19.89
N TYR A 122 -2.30 -2.78 -19.25
CA TYR A 122 -2.18 -2.77 -17.81
C TYR A 122 -1.55 -1.47 -17.28
N ARG A 123 -0.50 -0.95 -17.95
CA ARG A 123 0.11 0.34 -17.60
C ARG A 123 -0.91 1.48 -17.61
N GLU A 124 -1.71 1.60 -18.66
CA GLU A 124 -2.71 2.68 -18.77
C GLU A 124 -3.80 2.53 -17.72
N LEU A 125 -4.29 1.31 -17.45
CA LEU A 125 -5.22 1.09 -16.34
C LEU A 125 -4.61 1.51 -15.00
N TYR A 126 -3.37 1.08 -14.72
CA TYR A 126 -2.66 1.44 -13.50
C TYR A 126 -2.53 2.96 -13.34
N ARG A 127 -2.19 3.66 -14.42
CA ARG A 127 -2.10 5.13 -14.44
C ARG A 127 -3.45 5.79 -14.15
N THR A 128 -4.50 5.35 -14.83
CA THR A 128 -5.86 5.89 -14.62
C THR A 128 -6.31 5.71 -13.18
N VAL A 129 -6.16 4.52 -12.61
CA VAL A 129 -6.54 4.22 -11.23
C VAL A 129 -5.73 5.06 -10.23
N ASN A 130 -4.43 5.24 -10.45
CA ASN A 130 -3.59 6.08 -9.61
C ASN A 130 -3.94 7.58 -9.69
N ILE A 131 -4.42 8.07 -10.84
CA ILE A 131 -4.92 9.45 -10.99
C ILE A 131 -6.23 9.61 -10.21
N LEU A 132 -7.15 8.65 -10.37
CA LEU A 132 -8.42 8.65 -9.66
C LEU A 132 -8.23 8.59 -8.14
N LEU A 133 -7.30 7.76 -7.65
CA LEU A 133 -6.97 7.70 -6.23
C LEU A 133 -6.60 9.07 -5.67
N ASP A 134 -5.62 9.75 -6.29
CA ASP A 134 -5.20 11.07 -5.83
C ASP A 134 -6.37 12.07 -5.86
N GLN A 135 -7.15 12.08 -6.94
CA GLN A 135 -8.33 12.96 -7.07
C GLN A 135 -9.37 12.70 -5.98
N TYR A 136 -9.69 11.43 -5.71
CA TYR A 136 -10.66 11.08 -4.67
C TYR A 136 -10.14 11.43 -3.27
N THR A 137 -8.88 11.08 -2.96
CA THR A 137 -8.30 11.42 -1.66
C THR A 137 -8.20 12.92 -1.43
N TYR A 138 -7.88 13.70 -2.48
CA TYR A 138 -7.90 15.17 -2.42
C TYR A 138 -9.31 15.70 -2.14
N ARG A 139 -10.34 15.17 -2.82
CA ARG A 139 -11.74 15.55 -2.60
C ARG A 139 -12.23 15.19 -1.20
N ILE A 140 -11.82 14.05 -0.66
CA ILE A 140 -12.12 13.63 0.72
C ILE A 140 -11.46 14.57 1.73
N ALA A 141 -10.16 14.88 1.54
CA ALA A 141 -9.46 15.81 2.42
C ALA A 141 -10.16 17.18 2.44
N ASN A 142 -10.54 17.73 1.28
CA ASN A 142 -11.25 19.00 1.21
C ASN A 142 -12.64 18.93 1.84
N PHE A 143 -13.38 17.84 1.65
CA PHE A 143 -14.67 17.64 2.29
C PHE A 143 -14.59 17.73 3.83
N LEU A 144 -13.52 17.18 4.42
CA LEU A 144 -13.25 17.27 5.86
C LEU A 144 -12.76 18.67 6.27
N ASN A 145 -11.90 19.30 5.46
CA ASN A 145 -11.44 20.67 5.68
C ASN A 145 -12.61 21.67 5.70
N ASP A 146 -13.56 21.55 4.78
CA ASP A 146 -14.76 22.39 4.70
C ASP A 146 -15.67 22.26 5.93
N ARG A 147 -15.50 21.17 6.71
CA ARG A 147 -16.21 20.90 7.98
C ARG A 147 -15.40 21.28 9.21
N GLY A 148 -14.25 21.93 9.04
CA GLY A 148 -13.39 22.38 10.14
C GLY A 148 -12.43 21.32 10.66
N PHE A 149 -12.21 20.22 9.93
CA PHE A 149 -11.25 19.17 10.30
C PHE A 149 -10.02 19.21 9.39
N PRO A 150 -8.89 19.79 9.85
CA PRO A 150 -7.65 19.84 9.08
C PRO A 150 -7.25 18.45 8.56
N SER A 151 -7.13 18.35 7.23
CA SER A 151 -6.96 17.10 6.52
C SER A 151 -6.10 17.27 5.28
N ALA A 152 -5.26 16.27 5.00
CA ALA A 152 -4.39 16.24 3.84
C ALA A 152 -4.40 14.86 3.20
N PHE A 153 -4.49 14.82 1.87
CA PHE A 153 -4.32 13.57 1.15
C PHE A 153 -2.85 13.19 1.08
N VAL A 154 -2.58 11.89 1.16
CA VAL A 154 -1.24 11.33 0.96
C VAL A 154 -1.14 10.87 -0.51
N PRO A 155 -0.18 11.38 -1.30
CA PRO A 155 -0.04 11.00 -2.71
C PRO A 155 0.22 9.50 -2.86
N ARG A 156 -0.37 8.87 -3.89
CA ARG A 156 -0.23 7.41 -4.08
C ARG A 156 1.22 6.91 -4.17
N ASP A 157 2.10 7.77 -4.69
CA ASP A 157 3.53 7.52 -4.87
C ASP A 157 4.29 8.61 -4.10
N GLY A 158 4.97 8.21 -3.03
CA GLY A 158 5.85 9.08 -2.24
C GLY A 158 7.30 9.11 -2.76
N TYR A 159 7.49 9.02 -4.08
CA TYR A 159 8.80 8.96 -4.75
C TYR A 159 8.69 9.55 -6.16
N ALA A 160 9.80 10.07 -6.70
CA ALA A 160 9.81 10.77 -8.00
C ALA A 160 9.60 9.82 -9.19
N ASP A 161 10.35 8.71 -9.21
CA ASP A 161 10.32 7.70 -10.26
C ASP A 161 10.90 6.37 -9.77
N VAL A 162 10.93 5.36 -10.66
CA VAL A 162 11.50 4.05 -10.36
C VAL A 162 13.02 4.09 -10.12
N GLU A 163 13.73 5.10 -10.62
CA GLU A 163 15.17 5.24 -10.39
C GLU A 163 15.46 5.71 -8.96
N ALA A 164 14.60 6.56 -8.39
CA ALA A 164 14.64 6.89 -6.97
C ALA A 164 14.48 5.62 -6.11
N LEU A 165 13.57 4.72 -6.49
CA LEU A 165 13.36 3.45 -5.78
C LEU A 165 14.54 2.48 -5.89
N LEU A 166 15.32 2.52 -6.98
CA LEU A 166 16.55 1.71 -7.09
C LEU A 166 17.59 2.10 -6.03
N LYS A 167 17.60 3.37 -5.60
CA LYS A 167 18.48 3.85 -4.53
C LYS A 167 17.89 3.59 -3.15
N ASN A 168 16.60 3.86 -2.98
CA ASN A 168 15.87 3.64 -1.74
C ASN A 168 14.43 3.16 -2.04
N PRO A 169 14.13 1.86 -1.91
CA PRO A 169 12.83 1.28 -2.29
C PRO A 169 11.77 1.46 -1.19
N VAL A 170 11.71 2.66 -0.62
CA VAL A 170 10.84 3.03 0.51
C VAL A 170 10.26 4.41 0.25
N ALA A 171 8.94 4.52 0.36
CA ALA A 171 8.21 5.78 0.38
C ALA A 171 7.98 6.23 1.83
N PHE A 172 7.71 7.52 2.05
CA PHE A 172 7.52 8.08 3.39
C PHE A 172 6.26 7.58 4.12
N PHE A 173 5.33 6.89 3.44
CA PHE A 173 4.15 6.31 4.07
C PHE A 173 3.75 4.98 3.41
N SER A 174 3.14 4.09 4.19
CA SER A 174 2.74 2.76 3.72
C SER A 174 1.22 2.57 3.68
N HIS A 175 0.63 2.85 2.51
CA HIS A 175 -0.82 2.67 2.30
C HIS A 175 -1.32 1.24 2.57
N ARG A 176 -0.50 0.20 2.35
CA ARG A 176 -0.91 -1.18 2.62
C ARG A 176 -1.10 -1.48 4.12
N HIS A 177 -0.25 -0.89 4.97
CA HIS A 177 -0.38 -1.03 6.43
C HIS A 177 -1.55 -0.19 6.95
N ALA A 178 -1.77 0.99 6.37
CA ALA A 178 -2.96 1.78 6.65
C ALA A 178 -4.24 1.00 6.31
N ALA A 179 -4.29 0.36 5.15
CA ALA A 179 -5.42 -0.46 4.73
C ALA A 179 -5.64 -1.69 5.62
N TYR A 180 -4.57 -2.34 6.10
CA TYR A 180 -4.65 -3.40 7.11
C TYR A 180 -5.27 -2.88 8.41
N LEU A 181 -4.71 -1.78 8.94
CA LEU A 181 -5.20 -1.16 10.17
C LEU A 181 -6.61 -0.58 10.04
N ALA A 182 -7.06 -0.27 8.83
CA ALA A 182 -8.42 0.18 8.53
C ALA A 182 -9.40 -0.99 8.26
N GLY A 183 -8.99 -2.23 8.53
CA GLY A 183 -9.87 -3.40 8.43
C GLY A 183 -10.17 -3.88 7.01
N LEU A 184 -9.47 -3.36 5.99
CA LEU A 184 -9.79 -3.66 4.59
C LEU A 184 -9.32 -5.04 4.13
N GLY A 185 -8.44 -5.71 4.88
CA GLY A 185 -7.84 -6.96 4.44
C GLY A 185 -6.76 -7.53 5.35
N SER A 186 -6.17 -8.65 4.92
CA SER A 186 -5.02 -9.31 5.56
C SER A 186 -3.82 -9.36 4.61
N PHE A 187 -2.60 -9.56 5.12
CA PHE A 187 -1.42 -9.72 4.25
C PHE A 187 -1.32 -11.13 3.67
N GLY A 188 -0.98 -11.23 2.38
CA GLY A 188 -0.63 -12.51 1.75
C GLY A 188 0.87 -12.81 1.77
N VAL A 189 1.25 -14.04 1.40
CA VAL A 189 2.65 -14.44 1.14
C VAL A 189 3.35 -13.49 0.15
N ASN A 190 2.60 -12.96 -0.82
CA ASN A 190 3.10 -11.95 -1.77
C ASN A 190 3.34 -10.56 -1.15
N ASN A 191 3.24 -10.41 0.17
CA ASN A 191 3.48 -9.20 0.95
C ASN A 191 2.54 -8.02 0.59
N VAL A 192 1.46 -8.24 -0.15
CA VAL A 192 0.44 -7.21 -0.41
C VAL A 192 -0.84 -7.53 0.36
N LEU A 193 -1.67 -6.50 0.57
CA LEU A 193 -2.95 -6.67 1.24
C LEU A 193 -3.94 -7.38 0.32
N LEU A 194 -4.61 -8.40 0.84
CA LEU A 194 -5.70 -9.13 0.21
C LEU A 194 -7.02 -8.59 0.75
N THR A 195 -7.96 -8.26 -0.12
CA THR A 195 -9.33 -7.88 0.25
C THR A 195 -10.29 -9.02 -0.10
N ARG A 196 -11.42 -9.16 0.61
CA ARG A 196 -12.41 -10.21 0.30
C ARG A 196 -12.91 -10.13 -1.15
N LYS A 197 -13.28 -8.92 -1.58
CA LYS A 197 -13.91 -8.69 -2.88
C LYS A 197 -12.95 -8.77 -4.07
N PHE A 198 -11.72 -8.28 -3.92
CA PHE A 198 -10.80 -8.11 -5.05
C PHE A 198 -9.44 -8.80 -4.87
N GLY A 199 -9.24 -9.51 -3.75
CA GLY A 199 -7.93 -10.04 -3.37
C GLY A 199 -6.86 -8.94 -3.36
N PRO A 200 -5.67 -9.18 -3.94
CA PRO A 200 -4.61 -8.18 -4.03
C PRO A 200 -4.77 -7.17 -5.17
N ARG A 201 -5.87 -7.22 -5.94
CA ARG A 201 -6.08 -6.38 -7.13
C ARG A 201 -6.68 -5.03 -6.75
N VAL A 202 -6.08 -4.37 -5.77
CA VAL A 202 -6.53 -3.09 -5.24
C VAL A 202 -5.33 -2.14 -5.13
N ARG A 203 -5.54 -0.89 -5.53
CA ARG A 203 -4.64 0.21 -5.21
C ARG A 203 -5.27 1.03 -4.10
N PHE A 204 -4.45 1.41 -3.12
CA PHE A 204 -4.91 2.14 -1.94
C PHE A 204 -4.43 3.59 -1.97
N GLY A 205 -5.24 4.49 -1.45
CA GLY A 205 -4.91 5.88 -1.15
C GLY A 205 -5.33 6.23 0.27
N SER A 206 -4.69 7.23 0.88
CA SER A 206 -4.93 7.59 2.28
C SER A 206 -5.10 9.09 2.47
N VAL A 207 -5.90 9.46 3.45
CA VAL A 207 -6.07 10.84 3.93
C VAL A 207 -5.76 10.86 5.41
N PHE A 208 -4.85 11.76 5.81
CA PHE A 208 -4.62 12.09 7.21
C PHE A 208 -5.59 13.18 7.63
N THR A 209 -6.22 13.01 8.78
CA THR A 209 -7.18 13.99 9.30
C THR A 209 -7.04 14.16 10.81
N ALA A 210 -7.25 15.39 11.28
CA ALA A 210 -7.40 15.72 12.68
C ALA A 210 -8.78 15.32 13.25
N ALA A 211 -9.73 14.88 12.41
CA ALA A 211 -10.99 14.33 12.88
C ALA A 211 -10.78 13.01 13.65
N GLU A 212 -11.48 12.86 14.78
CA GLU A 212 -11.50 11.65 15.60
C GLU A 212 -12.62 10.72 15.10
N LEU A 213 -12.44 10.15 13.91
CA LEU A 213 -13.42 9.27 13.28
C LEU A 213 -13.44 7.89 13.98
N PRO A 214 -14.62 7.30 14.24
CA PRO A 214 -14.70 5.95 14.79
C PRO A 214 -13.95 4.94 13.90
N PRO A 215 -12.96 4.20 14.42
CA PRO A 215 -12.13 3.34 13.57
C PRO A 215 -12.83 2.02 13.26
N ASP A 216 -12.58 1.45 12.09
CA ASP A 216 -13.09 0.13 11.72
C ASP A 216 -12.26 -0.98 12.40
N PRO A 217 -12.83 -2.14 12.75
CA PRO A 217 -12.05 -3.22 13.34
C PRO A 217 -11.04 -3.79 12.34
N VAL A 218 -9.85 -4.14 12.82
CA VAL A 218 -8.86 -4.85 12.00
C VAL A 218 -9.41 -6.24 11.66
N MET A 219 -9.21 -6.67 10.43
CA MET A 219 -9.67 -7.99 9.98
C MET A 219 -8.84 -9.09 10.65
N GLU A 220 -9.51 -9.97 11.40
CA GLU A 220 -8.87 -11.15 12.03
C GLU A 220 -8.66 -12.30 11.04
N GLU A 221 -9.49 -12.36 10.00
CA GLU A 221 -9.46 -13.43 9.00
C GLU A 221 -8.20 -13.36 8.14
N ASP A 222 -7.45 -14.46 8.07
CA ASP A 222 -6.38 -14.64 7.10
C ASP A 222 -6.93 -15.13 5.75
N LEU A 223 -6.94 -14.23 4.76
CA LEU A 223 -7.42 -14.51 3.42
C LEU A 223 -6.42 -15.31 2.55
N CYS A 224 -5.15 -15.46 2.97
CA CYS A 224 -4.15 -16.11 2.13
C CYS A 224 -4.31 -17.63 2.11
N THR A 225 -4.54 -18.20 0.92
CA THR A 225 -4.66 -19.66 0.75
C THR A 225 -3.33 -20.41 0.68
N ARG A 226 -2.19 -19.71 0.79
CA ARG A 226 -0.83 -20.28 0.71
C ARG A 226 -0.61 -21.17 -0.51
N CYS A 227 -1.25 -20.84 -1.64
CA CYS A 227 -1.13 -21.61 -2.88
C CYS A 227 0.22 -21.47 -3.59
N MET A 228 1.10 -20.57 -3.11
CA MET A 228 2.45 -20.29 -3.60
C MET A 228 2.59 -19.84 -5.05
N ARG A 229 1.48 -19.65 -5.80
CA ARG A 229 1.51 -19.21 -7.20
C ARG A 229 2.22 -17.87 -7.40
N CYS A 230 2.05 -16.93 -6.47
CA CYS A 230 2.72 -15.64 -6.52
C CYS A 230 4.25 -15.78 -6.46
N VAL A 231 4.75 -16.65 -5.59
CA VAL A 231 6.18 -16.95 -5.41
C VAL A 231 6.71 -17.67 -6.66
N GLN A 232 6.06 -18.76 -7.05
CA GLN A 232 6.46 -19.61 -8.18
C GLN A 232 6.50 -18.86 -9.52
N LEU A 233 5.57 -17.92 -9.74
CA LEU A 233 5.44 -17.20 -11.00
C LEU A 233 6.06 -15.79 -10.95
N CYS A 234 6.75 -15.42 -9.87
CA CYS A 234 7.41 -14.13 -9.78
C CYS A 234 8.55 -14.03 -10.81
N PRO A 235 8.47 -13.15 -11.83
CA PRO A 235 9.51 -13.05 -12.85
C PRO A 235 10.84 -12.51 -12.31
N ALA A 236 10.80 -11.84 -11.16
CA ALA A 236 11.99 -11.30 -10.49
C ALA A 236 12.59 -12.24 -9.43
N GLY A 237 11.93 -13.37 -9.13
CA GLY A 237 12.34 -14.24 -8.01
C GLY A 237 12.37 -13.50 -6.65
N ALA A 238 11.53 -12.47 -6.49
CA ALA A 238 11.66 -11.50 -5.41
C ALA A 238 10.82 -11.83 -4.17
N LEU A 239 10.01 -12.88 -4.20
CA LEU A 239 9.12 -13.23 -3.09
C LEU A 239 9.67 -14.43 -2.32
N ASP A 240 9.70 -14.31 -1.00
CA ASP A 240 10.02 -15.39 -0.08
C ASP A 240 8.84 -16.36 0.04
N ASP A 241 9.11 -17.61 0.43
CA ASP A 241 8.08 -18.65 0.57
C ASP A 241 7.45 -18.72 1.98
N ARG A 242 7.97 -17.95 2.94
CA ARG A 242 7.39 -17.80 4.28
C ARG A 242 6.30 -16.73 4.29
N ASP A 243 5.40 -16.84 5.27
CA ASP A 243 4.34 -15.85 5.49
C ASP A 243 4.91 -14.49 5.91
N TYR A 244 4.25 -13.41 5.51
CA TYR A 244 4.54 -12.07 6.02
C TYR A 244 4.18 -12.00 7.51
N PRO A 245 5.03 -11.40 8.38
CA PRO A 245 6.21 -10.59 8.07
C PRO A 245 7.55 -11.34 8.07
N ALA A 246 7.57 -12.66 8.33
CA ALA A 246 8.81 -13.46 8.37
C ALA A 246 9.46 -13.62 6.98
N GLY A 247 8.64 -13.76 5.94
CA GLY A 247 9.02 -13.70 4.54
C GLY A 247 8.83 -12.30 3.99
N ILE A 248 9.92 -11.65 3.60
CA ILE A 248 9.90 -10.30 3.03
C ILE A 248 10.24 -10.30 1.54
N THR A 249 9.56 -9.47 0.78
CA THR A 249 9.91 -9.23 -0.62
C THR A 249 11.30 -8.62 -0.74
N ASP A 250 12.15 -9.19 -1.60
CA ASP A 250 13.36 -8.52 -2.09
C ASP A 250 12.94 -7.34 -2.97
N LYS A 251 12.81 -6.18 -2.32
CA LYS A 251 12.40 -4.94 -2.98
C LYS A 251 13.41 -4.49 -4.02
N SER A 252 14.68 -4.82 -3.88
CA SER A 252 15.71 -4.47 -4.85
C SER A 252 15.54 -5.27 -6.14
N ALA A 253 15.33 -6.59 -6.05
CA ALA A 253 15.04 -7.44 -7.20
C ALA A 253 13.72 -7.03 -7.90
N CYS A 254 12.66 -6.80 -7.12
CA CYS A 254 11.36 -6.37 -7.65
C CYS A 254 11.45 -4.99 -8.35
N THR A 255 12.15 -4.03 -7.74
CA THR A 255 12.35 -2.69 -8.31
C THR A 255 13.24 -2.74 -9.56
N ALA A 256 14.30 -3.54 -9.56
CA ALA A 256 15.17 -3.72 -10.73
C ALA A 256 14.39 -4.27 -11.93
N TYR A 257 13.54 -5.27 -11.71
CA TYR A 257 12.64 -5.79 -12.74
C TYR A 257 11.66 -4.71 -13.22
N SER A 258 11.03 -3.98 -12.30
CA SER A 258 10.11 -2.89 -12.64
C SER A 258 10.77 -1.77 -13.44
N ALA A 259 12.03 -1.43 -13.13
CA ALA A 259 12.82 -0.47 -13.89
C ALA A 259 13.10 -0.96 -15.32
N SER A 260 13.36 -2.26 -15.49
CA SER A 260 13.52 -2.86 -16.83
C SER A 260 12.24 -2.77 -17.68
N LEU A 261 11.07 -2.97 -17.05
CA LEU A 261 9.78 -2.81 -17.71
C LEU A 261 9.48 -1.35 -18.04
N ALA A 262 9.90 -0.41 -17.19
CA ALA A 262 9.72 1.02 -17.41
C ALA A 262 10.47 1.49 -18.67
N LYS A 263 11.70 1.00 -18.89
CA LYS A 263 12.48 1.26 -20.12
C LYS A 263 11.76 0.78 -21.38
N ARG A 264 11.07 -0.37 -21.28
CA ARG A 264 10.22 -0.94 -22.35
C ARG A 264 8.84 -0.27 -22.45
N GLY A 265 8.52 0.66 -21.55
CA GLY A 265 7.20 1.30 -21.53
C GLY A 265 6.06 0.37 -21.12
N VAL A 266 6.30 -0.71 -20.38
CA VAL A 266 5.24 -1.67 -19.99
C VAL A 266 5.17 -1.92 -18.49
N SER A 267 5.83 -1.06 -17.70
CA SER A 267 5.70 -1.04 -16.23
C SER A 267 4.28 -0.58 -15.83
N PRO A 268 3.65 -1.14 -14.78
CA PRO A 268 4.22 -2.07 -13.80
C PRO A 268 4.12 -3.55 -14.19
N CYS A 269 4.75 -4.41 -13.38
CA CYS A 269 4.59 -5.86 -13.45
C CYS A 269 3.22 -6.28 -12.90
N GLY A 270 3.10 -6.71 -11.64
CA GLY A 270 1.81 -7.16 -11.07
C GLY A 270 1.49 -8.65 -11.27
N VAL A 271 2.45 -9.48 -11.70
CA VAL A 271 2.22 -10.93 -11.83
C VAL A 271 1.76 -11.57 -10.51
N CYS A 272 2.34 -11.16 -9.36
CA CYS A 272 1.96 -11.70 -8.05
C CYS A 272 0.51 -11.41 -7.63
N ILE A 273 -0.11 -10.35 -8.18
CA ILE A 273 -1.52 -10.01 -7.94
C ILE A 273 -2.44 -10.59 -9.02
N LYS A 274 -1.92 -10.75 -10.25
CA LYS A 274 -2.58 -11.41 -11.38
C LYS A 274 -2.89 -12.88 -11.07
N VAL A 275 -1.96 -13.60 -10.45
CA VAL A 275 -2.07 -15.06 -10.28
C VAL A 275 -2.72 -15.48 -8.95
N CYS A 276 -2.95 -14.53 -8.04
CA CYS A 276 -3.51 -14.81 -6.72
C CYS A 276 -5.01 -15.18 -6.82
N PRO A 277 -5.44 -16.37 -6.36
CA PRO A 277 -6.82 -16.85 -6.50
C PRO A 277 -7.81 -16.15 -5.59
N VAL A 278 -7.35 -15.44 -4.55
CA VAL A 278 -8.20 -14.74 -3.58
C VAL A 278 -8.92 -13.58 -4.27
N GLY A 279 -10.20 -13.39 -3.94
CA GLY A 279 -11.06 -12.30 -4.42
C GLY A 279 -12.33 -12.81 -5.10
N GLU A 280 -13.49 -12.32 -4.67
CA GLU A 280 -14.80 -12.64 -5.28
C GLU A 280 -14.92 -12.18 -6.74
N ASP A 281 -14.19 -11.12 -7.15
CA ASP A 281 -14.12 -10.63 -8.54
C ASP A 281 -13.68 -11.72 -9.54
N ARG A 282 -13.01 -12.77 -9.07
CA ARG A 282 -12.67 -13.96 -9.86
C ARG A 282 -13.91 -14.63 -10.45
N GLU A 283 -15.04 -14.61 -9.75
CA GLU A 283 -16.30 -15.15 -10.25
C GLU A 283 -16.82 -14.35 -11.43
N LEU A 284 -16.89 -13.02 -11.29
CA LEU A 284 -17.39 -12.11 -12.33
C LEU A 284 -16.68 -12.33 -13.68
N TYR A 285 -15.36 -12.53 -13.63
CA TYR A 285 -14.56 -12.71 -14.84
C TYR A 285 -14.45 -14.16 -15.31
N GLY A 286 -15.02 -15.14 -14.60
CA GLY A 286 -14.85 -16.56 -14.90
C GLY A 286 -13.39 -17.01 -14.76
N ARG A 287 -12.79 -16.72 -13.60
CA ARG A 287 -11.37 -16.92 -13.25
C ARG A 287 -11.18 -17.63 -11.90
N ARG A 288 -12.17 -18.41 -11.47
CA ARG A 288 -12.12 -19.18 -10.21
C ARG A 288 -11.01 -20.23 -10.20
N ASP A 289 -10.70 -20.82 -11.34
CA ASP A 289 -9.58 -21.75 -11.47
C ASP A 289 -8.28 -20.98 -11.76
N PRO A 290 -7.33 -20.91 -10.81
CA PRO A 290 -6.06 -20.24 -11.02
C PRO A 290 -5.06 -21.08 -11.83
N SER A 291 -5.41 -22.33 -12.20
CA SER A 291 -4.58 -23.18 -13.05
C SER A 291 -4.22 -22.46 -14.34
N ILE A 292 -5.19 -21.77 -14.97
CA ILE A 292 -5.11 -21.00 -16.24
C ILE A 292 -3.86 -20.12 -16.46
N TYR A 293 -3.13 -19.78 -15.39
CA TYR A 293 -1.89 -19.02 -15.45
C TYR A 293 -0.63 -19.89 -15.58
N ALA A 294 -0.75 -21.20 -15.44
CA ALA A 294 0.29 -22.18 -15.70
C ALA A 294 0.34 -22.53 -17.19
N ARG A 295 1.44 -23.16 -17.61
CA ARG A 295 1.58 -23.63 -19.00
C ARG A 295 0.80 -24.94 -19.16
N GLY A 296 -0.08 -24.99 -20.16
CA GLY A 296 -0.70 -26.25 -20.62
C GLY A 296 -2.14 -26.51 -20.16
N ASP A 297 -2.78 -25.60 -19.43
CA ASP A 297 -4.18 -25.78 -18.98
C ASP A 297 -5.19 -24.84 -19.66
N GLY A 298 -6.23 -25.46 -20.21
CA GLY A 298 -7.63 -25.01 -20.16
C GLY A 298 -8.11 -23.77 -20.93
N ARG A 299 -7.30 -22.74 -21.17
CA ARG A 299 -7.77 -21.44 -21.73
C ARG A 299 -6.80 -20.81 -22.73
N GLU A 300 -6.55 -21.52 -23.83
CA GLU A 300 -5.70 -21.03 -24.92
C GLU A 300 -6.23 -19.73 -25.55
N ASP A 301 -7.54 -19.53 -25.55
CA ASP A 301 -8.20 -18.29 -25.97
C ASP A 301 -7.70 -17.07 -25.19
N LEU A 302 -7.62 -17.18 -23.85
CA LEU A 302 -7.11 -16.11 -22.99
C LEU A 302 -5.63 -15.87 -23.24
N ARG A 303 -4.83 -16.94 -23.33
CA ARG A 303 -3.39 -16.84 -23.55
C ARG A 303 -3.08 -16.13 -24.86
N ARG A 304 -3.76 -16.50 -25.96
CA ARG A 304 -3.64 -15.80 -27.25
C ARG A 304 -4.01 -14.32 -27.13
N GLY A 305 -5.05 -14.00 -26.37
CA GLY A 305 -5.43 -12.61 -26.09
C GLY A 305 -4.35 -11.83 -25.32
N TRP A 306 -3.77 -12.45 -24.28
CA TRP A 306 -2.69 -11.84 -23.51
C TRP A 306 -1.44 -11.63 -24.37
N GLU A 307 -1.02 -12.64 -25.12
CA GLU A 307 0.15 -12.59 -26.02
C GLU A 307 -0.04 -11.55 -27.13
N HIS A 308 -1.24 -11.47 -27.71
CA HIS A 308 -1.59 -10.42 -28.67
C HIS A 308 -1.36 -9.04 -28.05
N VAL A 309 -1.97 -8.75 -26.89
CA VAL A 309 -1.79 -7.44 -26.22
C VAL A 309 -0.33 -7.17 -25.86
N GLN A 310 0.41 -8.20 -25.42
CA GLN A 310 1.84 -8.08 -25.06
C GLN A 310 2.74 -7.78 -26.25
N SER A 311 2.35 -8.16 -27.47
CA SER A 311 3.11 -7.90 -28.70
C SER A 311 3.05 -6.45 -29.20
N TYR A 312 2.21 -5.59 -28.61
CA TYR A 312 2.01 -4.20 -29.05
C TYR A 312 2.32 -3.15 -27.96
N GLY A 313 2.73 -1.96 -28.42
CA GLY A 313 2.87 -0.75 -27.61
C GLY A 313 4.11 -0.66 -26.70
N GLY A 314 4.80 -1.78 -26.47
CA GLY A 314 6.12 -1.77 -25.83
C GLY A 314 7.21 -1.21 -26.75
N ARG A 315 8.31 -0.71 -26.14
CA ARG A 315 9.55 -0.33 -26.83
C ARG A 315 10.53 -1.50 -26.90
#